data_AF-A0A662C8K9-F1
#
_entry.id   AF-A0A662C8K9-F1
#
_cell.length_a   1.000
_cell.length_b   1.000
_cell.length_c   1.000
_cell.angle_alpha   90.00
_cell.angle_beta   90.00
_cell.angle_gamma   90.00
#
_symmetry.space_group_name_H-M   'P 1'
#
loop_
_entity.id
_entity.type
_entity.pdbx_description
1 polymer ?
#
loop_
_entity_poly.entity_id
_entity_poly.type
_entity_poly.pdbx_seq_one_letter_code
_entity_poly.pdbx_strand_id
1 'polypeptide(L)'
;AVDSSRKKINFARHIVRLLKLKDYQPLQERLEDVAAKKETFSTVTARALTGGRDALELVASLVSSEGQALLYVGREWSPSLLPPSITLEEHHRYTLPFSGKVRGLVTAIRVV
;
A
#
# COMPACT_ATOMS: atom_id res chain seq x y z
N ALA A 1 -1.14 6.20 -7.89
CA ALA A 1 -0.11 6.17 -6.82
C ALA A 1 -0.09 7.51 -6.09
N VAL A 2 0.00 7.51 -4.76
CA VAL A 2 -0.07 8.70 -3.91
C VAL A 2 1.28 8.90 -3.23
N ASP A 3 1.82 10.12 -3.27
CA ASP A 3 3.01 10.53 -2.51
C ASP A 3 2.96 12.05 -2.30
N SER A 4 3.32 12.51 -1.10
CA SER A 4 3.31 13.93 -0.77
C SER A 4 4.43 14.73 -1.46
N SER A 5 5.49 14.05 -1.90
CA SER A 5 6.64 14.65 -2.57
C SER A 5 6.33 14.99 -4.03
N ARG A 6 6.21 16.29 -4.30
CA ARG A 6 6.08 16.83 -5.67
C ARG A 6 7.13 16.28 -6.63
N LYS A 7 8.39 16.14 -6.16
CA LYS A 7 9.50 15.63 -6.97
C LYS A 7 9.24 14.21 -7.46
N LYS A 8 8.80 13.31 -6.58
CA LYS A 8 8.52 11.91 -6.94
C LYS A 8 7.33 11.80 -7.88
N ILE A 9 6.28 12.58 -7.63
CA ILE A 9 5.07 12.56 -8.46
C ILE A 9 5.34 13.12 -9.86
N ASN A 10 6.13 14.20 -9.99
CA ASN A 10 6.50 14.72 -11.31
C ASN A 10 7.37 13.72 -12.09
N PHE A 11 8.28 13.02 -11.40
CA PHE A 11 9.01 11.92 -12.02
C PHE A 11 8.07 10.81 -12.49
N ALA A 12 7.13 10.36 -11.66
CA ALA A 12 6.15 9.34 -12.04
C ALA A 12 5.31 9.77 -13.27
N ARG A 13 4.84 11.02 -13.31
CA ARG A 13 4.13 11.58 -14.49
C ARG A 13 4.99 11.57 -15.75
N HIS A 14 6.28 11.89 -15.62
CA HIS A 14 7.20 11.80 -16.74
C HIS A 14 7.34 10.36 -17.27
N ILE A 15 7.46 9.37 -16.37
CA ILE A 15 7.54 7.95 -16.72
C ILE A 15 6.25 7.48 -17.41
N VAL A 16 5.07 7.86 -16.90
CA VAL A 16 3.77 7.56 -17.53
C VAL A 16 3.75 8.02 -18.99
N ARG A 17 4.18 9.26 -19.25
CA ARG A 17 4.26 9.82 -20.60
C ARG A 17 5.26 9.07 -21.49
N LEU A 18 6.45 8.76 -20.98
CA LEU A 18 7.50 8.06 -21.74
C LEU A 18 7.08 6.65 -22.13
N LEU A 19 6.50 5.91 -21.18
CA LEU A 19 6.09 4.51 -21.37
C LEU A 19 4.68 4.38 -21.96
N LYS A 20 3.98 5.50 -22.19
CA LYS A 20 2.59 5.57 -22.67
C LYS A 20 1.65 4.70 -21.83
N LEU A 21 1.84 4.71 -20.51
CA LEU A 21 0.99 3.96 -19.60
C LEU A 21 -0.43 4.54 -19.65
N LYS A 22 -1.40 3.65 -19.80
CA LYS A 22 -2.83 3.97 -19.69
C LYS A 22 -3.29 3.65 -18.28
N ASP A 23 -4.34 4.34 -17.84
CA ASP A 23 -5.04 4.05 -16.58
C ASP A 23 -4.16 4.12 -15.31
N TYR A 24 -3.11 4.96 -15.35
CA TYR A 24 -2.26 5.22 -14.20
C TYR A 24 -2.18 6.72 -13.90
N GLN A 25 -2.66 7.10 -12.72
CA GLN A 25 -2.69 8.48 -12.25
C GLN A 25 -1.81 8.68 -11.01
N PRO A 26 -0.68 9.41 -11.14
CA PRO A 26 0.09 9.89 -10.00
C PRO A 26 -0.58 11.11 -9.34
N LEU A 27 -0.84 11.02 -8.04
CA LEU A 27 -1.47 12.06 -7.24
C LEU A 27 -0.47 12.60 -6.21
N GLN A 28 -0.31 13.92 -6.19
CA GLN A 28 0.51 14.61 -5.19
C GLN A 28 -0.35 15.01 -4.00
N GLU A 29 -0.55 14.08 -3.09
CA GLU A 29 -1.42 14.24 -1.92
C GLU A 29 -0.81 13.50 -0.72
N ARG A 30 -1.23 13.84 0.49
CA ARG A 30 -0.95 13.01 1.67
C ARG A 30 -1.98 11.89 1.76
N LEU A 31 -1.62 10.80 2.44
CA LEU A 31 -2.51 9.64 2.54
C LEU A 31 -3.77 9.97 3.34
N GLU A 32 -3.62 10.81 4.36
CA GLU A 32 -4.67 11.36 5.21
C GLU A 32 -5.73 12.12 4.40
N ASP A 33 -5.27 12.97 3.46
CA ASP A 33 -6.16 13.76 2.61
C ASP A 33 -6.96 12.86 1.65
N VAL A 34 -6.34 11.78 1.16
CA VAL A 34 -7.01 10.78 0.31
C VAL A 34 -8.05 10.00 1.12
N ALA A 35 -7.69 9.56 2.34
CA ALA A 35 -8.61 8.86 3.24
C ALA A 35 -9.82 9.73 3.62
N ALA A 36 -9.63 11.04 3.80
CA ALA A 36 -10.70 11.97 4.11
C ALA A 36 -11.78 12.07 3.00
N LYS A 37 -11.45 11.73 1.75
CA LYS A 37 -12.42 11.69 0.63
C LYS A 37 -13.41 10.52 0.73
N LYS A 38 -13.15 9.54 1.59
CA LYS A 38 -13.95 8.31 1.76
C LYS A 38 -14.11 7.48 0.48
N GLU A 39 -13.22 7.69 -0.49
CA GLU A 39 -13.10 6.81 -1.65
C GLU A 39 -12.45 5.49 -1.21
N THR A 40 -12.92 4.38 -1.78
CA THR A 40 -12.38 3.05 -1.49
C THR A 40 -11.99 2.33 -2.76
N PHE A 41 -11.07 1.37 -2.64
CA PHE A 41 -10.47 0.66 -3.74
C PHE A 41 -10.55 -0.85 -3.49
N SER A 42 -10.76 -1.61 -4.56
CA SER A 42 -10.75 -3.08 -4.53
C SER A 42 -9.37 -3.65 -4.17
N THR A 43 -8.29 -2.92 -4.46
CA THR A 43 -6.93 -3.31 -4.08
C THR A 43 -6.10 -2.09 -3.70
N VAL A 44 -5.55 -2.12 -2.49
CA VAL A 44 -4.62 -1.09 -1.99
C VAL A 44 -3.25 -1.72 -1.79
N THR A 45 -2.27 -1.31 -2.59
CA THR A 45 -0.89 -1.81 -2.46
C THR A 45 -0.04 -0.81 -1.69
N ALA A 46 0.79 -1.29 -0.77
CA ALA A 46 1.75 -0.42 -0.12
C ALA A 46 3.10 -1.09 0.16
N ARG A 47 4.16 -0.31 0.01
CA ARG A 47 5.54 -0.70 0.30
C ARG A 47 6.21 0.39 1.12
N ALA A 48 6.93 -0.03 2.14
CA ALA A 48 7.65 0.86 3.05
C ALA A 48 6.71 1.83 3.80
N LEU A 49 5.60 1.33 4.36
CA LEU A 49 4.85 2.05 5.38
C LEU A 49 5.71 2.18 6.64
N THR A 50 6.50 3.25 6.72
CA THR A 50 7.18 3.66 7.94
C THR A 50 6.21 4.52 8.74
N GLY A 51 5.42 3.90 9.61
CA GLY A 51 4.38 4.64 10.34
C GLY A 51 3.57 3.84 11.36
N GLY A 52 3.98 2.60 11.68
CA GLY A 52 3.28 1.79 12.68
C GLY A 52 1.82 1.50 12.31
N ARG A 53 0.97 1.41 13.33
CA ARG A 53 -0.44 1.04 13.22
C ARG A 53 -1.29 2.12 12.54
N ASP A 54 -1.01 3.40 12.78
CA ASP A 54 -1.82 4.53 12.25
C ASP A 54 -1.80 4.60 10.72
N ALA A 55 -0.64 4.38 10.11
CA ALA A 55 -0.54 4.36 8.66
C ALA A 55 -1.32 3.17 8.06
N LEU A 56 -1.39 2.03 8.77
CA LEU A 56 -2.19 0.89 8.37
C LEU A 56 -3.70 1.13 8.56
N GLU A 57 -4.10 1.97 9.52
CA GLU A 57 -5.51 2.40 9.65
C GLU A 57 -5.95 3.23 8.44
N LEU A 58 -5.06 4.11 7.95
CA LEU A 58 -5.33 4.86 6.73
C LEU A 58 -5.45 3.91 5.53
N VAL A 59 -4.56 2.91 5.42
CA VAL A 59 -4.68 1.87 4.38
C VAL A 59 -6.02 1.13 4.51
N ALA A 60 -6.40 0.71 5.72
CA ALA A 60 -7.65 0.03 6.00
C ALA A 60 -8.86 0.83 5.51
N SER A 61 -8.88 2.14 5.77
CA SER A 61 -9.99 3.03 5.39
C SER A 61 -10.20 3.13 3.87
N LEU A 62 -9.13 2.90 3.09
CA LEU A 62 -9.12 2.95 1.63
C LEU A 62 -9.49 1.63 0.98
N VAL A 63 -9.60 0.53 1.74
CA VAL A 63 -10.00 -0.78 1.20
C VAL A 63 -11.54 -0.85 1.18
N SER A 64 -12.11 -1.27 0.05
CA SER A 64 -13.56 -1.52 -0.07
C SER A 64 -13.98 -2.74 0.76
N SER A 65 -15.29 -2.97 0.99
CA SER A 65 -15.77 -4.13 1.76
C SER A 65 -15.30 -5.47 1.20
N GLU A 66 -15.32 -5.60 -0.14
CA GLU A 66 -14.85 -6.80 -0.86
C GLU A 66 -13.39 -6.64 -1.36
N GLY A 67 -12.68 -5.65 -0.82
CA GLY A 67 -11.33 -5.31 -1.26
C GLY A 67 -10.24 -5.95 -0.42
N GLN A 68 -9.00 -5.78 -0.86
CA GLN A 68 -7.82 -6.27 -0.16
C GLN A 68 -6.69 -5.22 -0.09
N ALA A 69 -5.91 -5.29 0.97
CA ALA A 69 -4.62 -4.63 1.10
C ALA A 69 -3.49 -5.63 0.81
N LEU A 70 -2.57 -5.25 -0.07
CA LEU A 70 -1.35 -6.00 -0.38
C LEU A 70 -0.13 -5.23 0.17
N LEU A 71 0.44 -5.76 1.24
CA LEU A 71 1.49 -5.10 2.00
C LEU A 71 2.82 -5.81 1.79
N TYR A 72 3.81 -5.07 1.29
CA TYR A 72 5.18 -5.57 1.18
C TYR A 72 5.94 -5.31 2.49
N VAL A 73 6.36 -6.38 3.15
CA VAL A 73 6.94 -6.33 4.50
C VAL A 73 8.34 -6.95 4.58
N GLY A 74 9.10 -6.53 5.59
CA GLY A 74 10.43 -7.05 5.88
C GLY A 74 10.41 -8.40 6.60
N ARG A 75 11.59 -8.94 6.89
CA ARG A 75 11.76 -10.24 7.57
C ARG A 75 11.14 -10.29 8.98
N GLU A 76 11.24 -9.18 9.71
CA GLU A 76 10.82 -9.04 11.12
C GLU A 76 9.34 -8.61 11.27
N TRP A 77 8.52 -8.75 10.22
CA TRP A 77 7.11 -8.38 10.31
C TRP A 77 6.30 -9.39 11.12
N SER A 78 5.33 -8.87 11.87
CA SER A 78 4.39 -9.65 12.71
C SER A 78 2.94 -9.23 12.44
N PRO A 79 1.98 -10.17 12.43
CA PRO A 79 0.54 -9.87 12.35
C PRO A 79 0.03 -8.91 13.42
N SER A 80 0.69 -8.86 14.59
CA SER A 80 0.32 -7.94 15.68
C SER A 80 0.43 -6.45 15.30
N LEU A 81 1.16 -6.13 14.23
CA LEU A 81 1.27 -4.79 13.68
C LEU A 81 0.01 -4.34 12.94
N LEU A 82 -0.87 -5.27 12.55
CA LEU A 82 -2.13 -4.92 11.90
C LEU A 82 -3.06 -4.18 12.90
N PRO A 83 -3.77 -3.15 12.42
CA PRO A 83 -4.83 -2.51 13.18
C PRO A 83 -6.10 -3.37 13.24
N PRO A 84 -7.04 -3.09 14.17
CA PRO A 84 -8.32 -3.80 14.25
C PRO A 84 -9.17 -3.72 12.98
N SER A 85 -9.03 -2.66 12.18
CA SER A 85 -9.85 -2.46 10.97
C SER A 85 -9.45 -3.31 9.76
N ILE A 86 -8.34 -4.05 9.83
CA ILE A 86 -7.98 -5.07 8.83
C ILE A 86 -7.57 -6.37 9.52
N THR A 87 -7.96 -7.49 8.93
CA THR A 87 -7.53 -8.81 9.39
C THR A 87 -6.56 -9.42 8.39
N LEU A 88 -5.60 -10.17 8.91
CA LEU A 88 -4.71 -10.98 8.09
C LEU A 88 -5.52 -12.06 7.36
N GLU A 89 -5.36 -12.15 6.05
CA GLU A 89 -5.87 -13.25 5.24
C GLU A 89 -4.74 -14.23 4.92
N GLU A 90 -3.65 -13.73 4.34
CA GLU A 90 -2.49 -14.55 3.96
C GLU A 90 -1.16 -13.84 4.22
N HIS A 91 -0.12 -14.61 4.50
CA HIS A 91 1.26 -14.12 4.57
C HIS A 91 2.20 -15.07 3.84
N HIS A 92 2.68 -14.61 2.68
CA HIS A 92 3.63 -15.35 1.85
C HIS A 92 5.05 -14.85 2.08
N ARG A 93 5.97 -15.75 2.39
CA ARG A 93 7.40 -15.42 2.57
C ARG A 93 8.19 -15.83 1.34
N TYR A 94 9.00 -14.90 0.85
CA TYR A 94 9.84 -15.08 -0.33
C TYR A 94 11.30 -14.74 -0.03
N THR A 95 12.21 -15.43 -0.74
CA THR A 95 13.62 -15.06 -0.82
C THR A 95 13.85 -14.38 -2.16
N LEU A 96 14.31 -13.13 -2.14
CA LEU A 96 14.52 -12.37 -3.38
C LEU A 96 15.72 -12.94 -4.17
N PRO A 97 15.54 -13.27 -5.47
CA PRO A 97 16.51 -14.05 -6.25
C PRO A 97 17.95 -13.53 -6.24
N PHE A 98 18.15 -12.21 -6.32
CA PHE A 98 19.48 -11.61 -6.48
C PHE A 98 20.11 -11.05 -5.21
N SER A 99 19.33 -10.95 -4.12
CA SER A 99 19.83 -10.36 -2.87
C SER A 99 19.85 -11.34 -1.70
N GLY A 100 19.21 -12.51 -1.84
CA GLY A 100 19.01 -13.46 -0.75
C GLY A 100 18.16 -12.93 0.41
N LYS A 101 17.64 -11.70 0.31
CA LYS A 101 16.87 -11.07 1.39
C LYS A 101 15.48 -11.69 1.47
N VAL A 102 15.07 -12.01 2.69
CA VAL A 102 13.71 -12.49 2.99
C VAL A 102 12.74 -11.30 3.01
N ARG A 103 11.57 -11.49 2.40
CA ARG A 103 10.46 -10.53 2.33
C ARG A 103 9.13 -11.24 2.53
N GLY A 104 8.16 -10.53 3.07
CA GLY A 104 6.78 -10.99 3.14
C GLY A 104 5.90 -10.20 2.17
N LEU A 105 4.92 -10.88 1.59
CA LEU A 105 3.72 -10.28 1.02
C LEU A 105 2.56 -10.66 1.95
N VAL A 106 1.90 -9.65 2.49
CA VAL A 106 0.76 -9.82 3.38
C VAL A 106 -0.50 -9.38 2.65
N THR A 107 -1.48 -10.27 2.59
CA THR A 107 -2.84 -9.97 2.14
C THR A 107 -3.71 -9.77 3.37
N ALA A 108 -4.41 -8.65 3.42
CA ALA A 108 -5.32 -8.33 4.51
C ALA A 108 -6.63 -7.77 3.96
N ILE A 109 -7.74 -8.10 4.60
CA ILE A 109 -9.09 -7.65 4.21
C ILE A 109 -9.63 -6.71 5.28
N ARG A 110 -10.54 -5.81 4.87
CA ARG A 110 -11.18 -4.87 5.80
C ARG A 110 -12.19 -5.60 6.68
N VAL A 111 -12.16 -5.29 7.98
CA VAL A 111 -13.20 -5.71 8.92
C VAL A 111 -14.34 -4.69 8.85
N VAL A 112 -15.55 -5.17 8.56
CA VAL A 112 -16.79 -4.37 8.48
C VAL A 112 -17.49 -4.33 9.84
#